data_AF-A0A0K9FCS7-F1
#
_entry.id   AF-A0A0K9FCS7-F1
#
_cell.length_a   1.000
_cell.length_b   1.000
_cell.length_c   1.000
_cell.angle_alpha   90.00
_cell.angle_beta   90.00
_cell.angle_gamma   90.00
#
_symmetry.space_group_name_H-M   'P 1'
#
loop_
_entity.id
_entity.type
_entity.pdbx_description
1 polymer ?
#
loop_
_entity_poly.entity_id
_entity_poly.type
_entity_poly.pdbx_seq_one_letter_code
_entity_poly.pdbx_strand_id
1 'polypeptide(L)'
;MNKNIIILYASLLLVPVIINYGLLSWSAPGVSMEANPWLGFLGSFLGLIGAISIALLNNHNQKKSDYEKEMKNNRSFIVLNDFQGPIGLKNVKTHENSRLIRTVGYEELLKIVPKDDYVYTSTSYMKISHYGNSDVILDCNICISSEDNEGSQLPDIVVNTGVLEKQIELFIPIAQPSIGMGNIINLNKVVVEYSTLMNERLEYIMDFGNLKECHYVINDKKEKEILFEFDVKGSKWTYPNKRKD
;
A
#
# COMPACT_ATOMS: atom_id res chain seq x y z
N MET A 1 29.20 9.51 8.31
CA MET A 1 29.49 10.61 7.36
C MET A 1 30.65 10.17 6.48
N ASN A 2 30.44 10.03 5.17
CA ASN A 2 31.43 9.42 4.27
C ASN A 2 32.73 10.25 4.26
N LYS A 3 33.91 9.60 4.29
CA LYS A 3 35.24 10.27 4.25
C LYS A 3 35.34 11.32 3.13
N ASN A 4 34.67 11.07 2.00
CA ASN A 4 34.62 11.97 0.86
C ASN A 4 33.95 13.33 1.16
N ILE A 5 32.96 13.35 2.05
CA ILE A 5 32.27 14.60 2.46
C ILE A 5 33.23 15.45 3.31
N ILE A 6 33.98 14.82 4.22
CA ILE A 6 34.95 15.53 5.08
C ILE A 6 36.06 16.14 4.22
N ILE A 7 36.59 15.38 3.25
CA ILE A 7 37.63 15.85 2.32
C ILE A 7 37.12 17.01 1.45
N LEU A 8 35.86 16.94 0.98
CA LEU A 8 35.23 18.02 0.23
C LEU A 8 35.13 19.31 1.05
N TYR A 9 34.63 19.25 2.28
CA TYR A 9 34.52 20.45 3.12
C TYR A 9 35.89 20.99 3.53
N ALA A 10 36.87 20.11 3.79
CA ALA A 10 38.23 20.53 4.09
C ALA A 10 38.90 21.22 2.89
N SER A 11 38.77 20.69 1.67
CA SER A 11 39.32 21.32 0.47
C SER A 11 38.62 22.64 0.15
N LEU A 12 37.29 22.69 0.33
CA LEU A 12 36.52 23.91 0.09
C LEU A 12 36.92 25.03 1.04
N LEU A 13 37.26 24.73 2.30
CA LEU A 13 37.77 25.72 3.26
C LEU A 13 39.26 26.07 3.04
N LEU A 14 40.10 25.10 2.66
CA LEU A 14 41.54 25.30 2.55
C LEU A 14 41.97 25.96 1.22
N VAL A 15 41.33 25.63 0.10
CA VAL A 15 41.69 26.15 -1.23
C VAL A 15 41.66 27.68 -1.30
N PRO A 16 40.62 28.38 -0.79
CA PRO A 16 40.60 29.84 -0.75
C PRO A 16 41.71 30.43 0.13
N VAL A 17 42.01 29.79 1.27
CA VAL A 17 43.11 30.20 2.16
C VAL A 17 44.45 30.09 1.44
N ILE A 18 44.67 29.01 0.68
CA ILE A 18 45.90 28.78 -0.10
C ILE A 18 46.00 29.76 -1.28
N ILE A 19 44.93 29.94 -2.06
CA ILE A 19 44.89 30.89 -3.19
C ILE A 19 45.16 32.30 -2.69
N ASN A 20 44.54 32.69 -1.57
CA ASN A 20 44.70 34.01 -0.99
C ASN A 20 46.08 34.24 -0.39
N TYR A 21 46.64 33.25 0.32
CA TYR A 21 48.02 33.31 0.81
C TYR A 21 49.02 33.42 -0.36
N GLY A 22 48.81 32.66 -1.44
CA GLY A 22 49.65 32.74 -2.64
C GLY A 22 49.59 34.09 -3.35
N LEU A 23 48.40 34.69 -3.46
CA LEU A 23 48.18 35.95 -4.18
C LEU A 23 48.49 37.20 -3.35
N LEU A 24 48.23 37.20 -2.03
CA LEU A 24 48.41 38.38 -1.17
C LEU A 24 49.76 38.43 -0.44
N SER A 25 50.48 37.30 -0.29
CA SER A 25 51.83 37.32 0.28
C SER A 25 52.87 37.85 -0.71
N TRP A 26 52.53 37.93 -2.00
CA TRP A 26 53.35 38.52 -3.04
C TRP A 26 52.90 39.97 -3.28
N SER A 27 53.46 40.90 -2.53
CA SER A 27 53.19 42.33 -2.73
C SER A 27 53.97 42.83 -3.93
N ALA A 28 53.28 43.07 -5.05
CA ALA A 28 53.85 43.85 -6.15
C ALA A 28 54.17 45.26 -5.61
N PRO A 29 55.41 45.77 -5.79
CA PRO A 29 55.80 47.06 -5.24
C PRO A 29 54.96 48.19 -5.86
N GLY A 30 54.31 49.00 -5.03
CA GLY A 30 53.58 50.22 -5.45
C GLY A 30 52.06 50.22 -5.26
N VAL A 31 51.45 49.16 -4.69
CA VAL A 31 49.99 49.13 -4.43
C VAL A 31 49.71 49.48 -2.97
N SER A 32 48.95 50.55 -2.73
CA SER A 32 48.52 50.99 -1.39
C SER A 32 47.55 49.96 -0.78
N MET A 33 47.91 49.41 0.38
CA MET A 33 47.05 48.51 1.16
C MET A 33 45.91 49.31 1.82
N GLU A 34 44.76 49.39 1.16
CA GLU A 34 43.52 49.80 1.81
C GLU A 34 43.01 48.72 2.78
N ALA A 35 42.10 49.12 3.68
CA ALA A 35 41.63 48.34 4.82
C ALA A 35 41.10 46.94 4.44
N ASN A 36 41.87 45.93 4.85
CA ASN A 36 41.55 44.51 5.03
C ASN A 36 40.55 43.87 4.01
N PRO A 37 40.89 43.81 2.70
CA PRO A 37 40.10 43.13 1.65
C PRO A 37 39.73 41.68 1.98
N TRP A 38 40.53 41.05 2.84
CA TRP A 38 40.31 39.73 3.42
C TRP A 38 38.93 39.56 4.07
N LEU A 39 38.47 40.55 4.84
CA LEU A 39 37.22 40.41 5.60
C LEU A 39 36.02 40.34 4.66
N GLY A 40 36.04 41.12 3.57
CA GLY A 40 34.99 41.11 2.53
C GLY A 40 34.99 39.82 1.71
N PHE A 41 36.18 39.30 1.35
CA PHE A 41 36.30 38.02 0.67
C PHE A 41 35.81 36.85 1.55
N LEU A 42 36.25 36.79 2.80
CA LEU A 42 35.84 35.74 3.75
C LEU A 42 34.32 35.78 3.99
N GLY A 43 33.74 36.96 4.16
CA GLY A 43 32.29 37.13 4.30
C GLY A 43 31.52 36.62 3.07
N SER A 44 31.98 36.97 1.87
CA SER A 44 31.36 36.52 0.61
C SER A 44 31.50 35.01 0.41
N PHE A 45 32.66 34.45 0.75
CA PHE A 45 32.95 33.03 0.63
C PHE A 45 32.13 32.17 1.62
N LEU A 46 32.04 32.60 2.89
CA LEU A 46 31.17 31.97 3.88
C LEU A 46 29.69 32.10 3.49
N GLY A 47 29.30 33.24 2.90
CA GLY A 47 27.97 33.42 2.31
C GLY A 47 27.67 32.42 1.20
N LEU A 48 28.62 32.18 0.29
CA LEU A 48 28.52 31.18 -0.77
C LEU A 48 28.38 29.76 -0.20
N ILE A 49 29.22 29.37 0.77
CA ILE A 49 29.11 28.06 1.43
C ILE A 49 27.73 27.91 2.08
N GLY A 50 27.30 28.92 2.85
CA GLY A 50 26.01 28.92 3.51
C GLY A 50 24.86 28.73 2.51
N ALA A 51 24.89 29.47 1.39
CA ALA A 51 23.90 29.35 0.33
C ALA A 51 23.88 27.95 -0.30
N ILE A 52 25.05 27.38 -0.60
CA ILE A 52 25.17 26.01 -1.14
C ILE A 52 24.66 24.98 -0.14
N SER A 53 25.04 25.09 1.14
CA SER A 53 24.59 24.17 2.19
C SER A 53 23.07 24.22 2.38
N ILE A 54 22.47 25.42 2.39
CA ILE A 54 21.02 25.60 2.47
C ILE A 54 20.35 25.02 1.22
N ALA A 55 20.88 25.27 0.03
CA ALA A 55 20.33 24.73 -1.22
C ALA A 55 20.35 23.18 -1.24
N LEU A 56 21.43 22.56 -0.78
CA LEU A 56 21.54 21.10 -0.69
C LEU A 56 20.56 20.53 0.34
N LEU A 57 20.44 21.16 1.51
CA LEU A 57 19.51 20.73 2.55
C LEU A 57 18.05 20.87 2.09
N ASN A 58 17.71 21.98 1.43
CA ASN A 58 16.38 22.19 0.86
C ASN A 58 16.07 21.16 -0.23
N ASN A 59 17.01 20.88 -1.13
CA ASN A 59 16.83 19.86 -2.17
C ASN A 59 16.62 18.46 -1.55
N HIS A 60 17.39 18.11 -0.52
CA HIS A 60 17.21 16.85 0.18
C HIS A 60 15.82 16.74 0.84
N ASN A 61 15.40 17.78 1.57
CA ASN A 61 14.09 17.82 2.21
C ASN A 61 12.94 17.81 1.20
N GLN A 62 13.12 18.51 0.07
CA GLN A 62 12.15 18.53 -1.02
C GLN A 62 11.98 17.14 -1.64
N LYS A 63 13.09 16.47 -2.00
CA LYS A 63 13.05 15.09 -2.52
C LYS A 63 12.35 14.13 -1.55
N LYS A 64 12.63 14.25 -0.25
CA LYS A 64 11.97 13.44 0.76
C LYS A 64 10.46 13.72 0.81
N SER A 65 10.07 14.99 0.82
CA SER A 65 8.65 15.38 0.82
C SER A 65 7.93 14.94 -0.45
N ASP A 66 8.57 15.04 -1.60
CA ASP A 66 8.00 14.64 -2.89
C ASP A 66 7.83 13.12 -2.95
N TYR A 67 8.80 12.35 -2.47
CA TYR A 67 8.68 10.89 -2.33
C TYR A 67 7.52 10.49 -1.39
N GLU A 68 7.42 11.13 -0.23
CA GLU A 68 6.32 10.86 0.72
C GLU A 68 4.94 11.19 0.12
N LYS A 69 4.85 12.28 -0.66
CA LYS A 69 3.62 12.63 -1.39
C LYS A 69 3.32 11.63 -2.48
N GLU A 70 4.32 11.21 -3.25
CA GLU A 70 4.16 10.24 -4.32
C GLU A 70 3.69 8.89 -3.78
N MET A 71 4.27 8.42 -2.68
CA MET A 71 3.84 7.22 -1.97
C MET A 71 2.37 7.33 -1.54
N LYS A 72 1.99 8.43 -0.86
CA LYS A 72 0.61 8.67 -0.43
C LYS A 72 -0.36 8.79 -1.60
N ASN A 73 0.05 9.41 -2.69
CA ASN A 73 -0.75 9.58 -3.89
C ASN A 73 -0.96 8.26 -4.63
N ASN A 74 -0.02 7.30 -4.53
CA ASN A 74 -0.14 5.96 -5.11
C ASN A 74 -0.77 4.94 -4.14
N ARG A 75 -1.43 5.42 -3.08
CA ARG A 75 -2.21 4.53 -2.21
C ARG A 75 -3.32 3.85 -2.99
N SER A 76 -3.49 2.60 -2.63
CA SER A 76 -4.55 1.74 -3.10
C SER A 76 -5.34 1.19 -1.94
N PHE A 77 -6.60 0.87 -2.21
CA PHE A 77 -7.57 0.44 -1.23
C PHE A 77 -8.29 -0.79 -1.75
N ILE A 78 -8.59 -1.69 -0.83
CA ILE A 78 -9.39 -2.88 -1.09
C ILE A 78 -10.81 -2.63 -0.61
N VAL A 79 -11.78 -2.99 -1.44
CA VAL A 79 -13.19 -3.04 -1.05
C VAL A 79 -13.65 -4.48 -1.13
N LEU A 80 -14.34 -4.90 -0.08
CA LEU A 80 -14.87 -6.24 0.09
C LEU A 80 -16.38 -6.22 -0.05
N ASN A 81 -16.93 -7.14 -0.83
CA ASN A 81 -18.36 -7.31 -1.03
C ASN A 81 -18.74 -8.78 -0.89
N ASP A 82 -19.85 -9.05 -0.20
CA ASP A 82 -20.49 -10.35 -0.27
C ASP A 82 -21.15 -10.51 -1.65
N PHE A 83 -20.89 -11.64 -2.30
CA PHE A 83 -21.42 -11.96 -3.61
C PHE A 83 -21.97 -13.38 -3.62
N GLN A 84 -23.27 -13.51 -3.85
CA GLN A 84 -23.91 -14.81 -4.07
C GLN A 84 -24.05 -15.06 -5.57
N GLY A 85 -23.61 -16.22 -6.03
CA GLY A 85 -23.67 -16.58 -7.44
C GLY A 85 -23.53 -18.07 -7.69
N PRO A 86 -23.75 -18.51 -8.95
CA PRO A 86 -23.65 -19.91 -9.32
C PRO A 86 -22.22 -20.42 -9.19
N ILE A 87 -22.06 -21.73 -8.99
CA ILE A 87 -20.76 -22.39 -8.96
C ILE A 87 -19.99 -22.11 -10.26
N GLY A 88 -18.72 -21.71 -10.09
CA GLY A 88 -17.83 -21.33 -11.17
C GLY A 88 -18.15 -19.96 -11.79
N LEU A 89 -19.07 -19.20 -11.18
CA LEU A 89 -19.53 -17.90 -11.68
C LEU A 89 -20.05 -17.97 -13.12
N LYS A 90 -20.61 -19.13 -13.53
CA LYS A 90 -21.18 -19.30 -14.87
C LYS A 90 -22.27 -18.26 -15.11
N ASN A 91 -22.23 -17.60 -16.26
CA ASN A 91 -23.17 -16.52 -16.66
C ASN A 91 -23.08 -15.23 -15.82
N VAL A 92 -22.13 -15.10 -14.90
CA VAL A 92 -21.85 -13.83 -14.23
C VAL A 92 -20.96 -13.00 -15.16
N LYS A 93 -21.38 -11.77 -15.46
CA LYS A 93 -20.54 -10.83 -16.22
C LYS A 93 -19.45 -10.29 -15.30
N THR A 94 -18.20 -10.65 -15.60
CA THR A 94 -17.01 -10.18 -14.89
C THR A 94 -16.02 -9.60 -15.90
N HIS A 95 -15.02 -8.86 -15.41
CA HIS A 95 -13.88 -8.46 -16.24
C HIS A 95 -13.10 -9.72 -16.69
N GLU A 96 -12.54 -9.73 -17.90
CA GLU A 96 -11.89 -10.91 -18.50
C GLU A 96 -10.76 -11.50 -17.65
N ASN A 97 -10.03 -10.64 -16.94
CA ASN A 97 -8.92 -11.03 -16.07
C ASN A 97 -9.33 -11.30 -14.62
N SER A 98 -10.64 -11.26 -14.31
CA SER A 98 -11.16 -11.59 -12.97
C SER A 98 -10.84 -13.03 -12.61
N ARG A 99 -10.52 -13.27 -11.34
CA ARG A 99 -10.01 -14.56 -10.89
C ARG A 99 -10.94 -15.17 -9.84
N LEU A 100 -11.18 -16.46 -9.99
CA LEU A 100 -11.85 -17.28 -8.98
C LEU A 100 -10.80 -18.15 -8.29
N ILE A 101 -10.65 -17.99 -6.98
CA ILE A 101 -9.73 -18.78 -6.18
C ILE A 101 -10.38 -20.13 -5.84
N ARG A 102 -9.64 -21.21 -6.04
CA ARG A 102 -10.09 -22.57 -5.70
C ARG A 102 -9.58 -22.92 -4.30
N THR A 103 -10.38 -22.63 -3.29
CA THR A 103 -10.10 -22.98 -1.89
C THR A 103 -10.35 -24.48 -1.66
N VAL A 104 -9.81 -25.04 -0.57
CA VAL A 104 -9.97 -26.48 -0.26
C VAL A 104 -11.45 -26.86 -0.13
N GLY A 105 -12.24 -26.09 0.63
CA GLY A 105 -13.67 -26.35 0.76
C GLY A 105 -14.44 -26.20 -0.56
N TYR A 106 -14.01 -25.28 -1.43
CA TYR A 106 -14.59 -25.17 -2.77
C TYR A 106 -14.29 -26.37 -3.66
N GLU A 107 -13.07 -26.93 -3.59
CA GLU A 107 -12.73 -28.16 -4.31
C GLU A 107 -13.58 -29.36 -3.86
N GLU A 108 -13.90 -29.44 -2.57
CA GLU A 108 -14.81 -30.46 -2.05
C GLU A 108 -16.23 -30.25 -2.57
N LEU A 109 -16.73 -29.01 -2.54
CA LEU A 109 -18.04 -28.67 -3.09
C LEU A 109 -18.16 -29.08 -4.57
N LEU A 110 -17.12 -28.83 -5.38
CA LEU A 110 -17.09 -29.20 -6.80
C LEU A 110 -17.16 -30.72 -7.05
N LYS A 111 -16.71 -31.55 -6.08
CA LYS A 111 -16.79 -33.01 -6.17
C LYS A 111 -18.18 -33.55 -5.82
N ILE A 112 -18.90 -32.84 -4.96
CA ILE A 112 -20.23 -33.24 -4.47
C ILE A 112 -21.31 -32.84 -5.48
N VAL A 113 -21.21 -31.63 -6.05
CA VAL A 113 -22.20 -31.12 -6.99
C VAL A 113 -21.91 -31.63 -8.41
N PRO A 114 -22.88 -32.23 -9.12
CA PRO A 114 -22.73 -32.58 -10.53
C PRO A 114 -22.46 -31.33 -11.39
N LYS A 115 -21.61 -31.45 -12.42
CA LYS A 115 -21.22 -30.32 -13.28
C LYS A 115 -22.40 -29.65 -14.00
N ASP A 116 -23.44 -30.42 -14.30
CA ASP A 116 -24.65 -29.94 -14.95
C ASP A 116 -25.47 -29.03 -14.01
N ASP A 117 -25.33 -29.23 -12.70
CA ASP A 117 -26.04 -28.47 -11.67
C ASP A 117 -25.30 -27.20 -11.23
N TYR A 118 -24.08 -26.94 -11.73
CA TYR A 118 -23.30 -25.75 -11.34
C TYR A 118 -24.01 -24.43 -11.62
N VAL A 119 -24.81 -24.38 -12.68
CA VAL A 119 -25.56 -23.16 -13.06
C VAL A 119 -26.73 -22.91 -12.09
N TYR A 120 -27.27 -23.97 -11.49
CA TYR A 120 -28.45 -23.91 -10.61
C TYR A 120 -28.07 -23.89 -9.13
N THR A 121 -26.84 -24.27 -8.80
CA THR A 121 -26.33 -24.30 -7.42
C THR A 121 -25.61 -22.99 -7.11
N SER A 122 -26.14 -22.23 -6.16
CA SER A 122 -25.55 -20.99 -5.68
C SER A 122 -24.56 -21.24 -4.53
N THR A 123 -23.52 -20.44 -4.45
CA THR A 123 -22.58 -20.39 -3.33
C THR A 123 -22.18 -18.94 -3.05
N SER A 124 -21.68 -18.69 -1.83
CA SER A 124 -21.23 -17.37 -1.40
C SER A 124 -19.74 -17.19 -1.71
N TYR A 125 -19.43 -16.04 -2.28
CA TYR A 125 -18.09 -15.60 -2.62
C TYR A 125 -17.79 -14.31 -1.90
N MET A 126 -16.57 -14.21 -1.39
CA MET A 126 -15.99 -12.95 -1.04
C MET A 126 -15.43 -12.29 -2.30
N LYS A 127 -16.05 -11.19 -2.72
CA LYS A 127 -15.61 -10.40 -3.86
C LYS A 127 -14.71 -9.27 -3.37
N ILE A 128 -13.46 -9.32 -3.78
CA ILE A 128 -12.43 -8.32 -3.47
C ILE A 128 -12.18 -7.49 -4.72
N SER A 129 -12.18 -6.16 -4.55
CA SER A 129 -11.97 -5.20 -5.62
C SER A 129 -10.91 -4.18 -5.22
N HIS A 130 -10.02 -3.84 -6.15
CA HIS A 130 -8.93 -2.90 -5.97
C HIS A 130 -9.28 -1.52 -6.54
N TYR A 131 -9.16 -0.49 -5.70
CA TYR A 131 -9.36 0.92 -6.01
C TYR A 131 -8.13 1.76 -5.61
N GLY A 132 -8.08 3.01 -6.05
CA GLY A 132 -6.98 3.94 -5.77
C GLY A 132 -6.18 4.27 -7.03
N ASN A 133 -4.99 4.84 -6.83
CA ASN A 133 -4.18 5.35 -7.94
C ASN A 133 -3.12 4.36 -8.43
N SER A 134 -2.67 3.41 -7.59
CA SER A 134 -1.78 2.36 -8.09
C SER A 134 -2.55 1.48 -9.07
N ASP A 135 -1.94 1.16 -10.21
CA ASP A 135 -2.53 0.24 -11.19
C ASP A 135 -2.52 -1.21 -10.68
N VAL A 136 -1.68 -1.50 -9.69
CA VAL A 136 -1.50 -2.85 -9.17
C VAL A 136 -1.11 -2.84 -7.69
N ILE A 137 -1.50 -3.91 -6.98
CA ILE A 137 -0.99 -4.23 -5.65
C ILE A 137 -0.27 -5.58 -5.68
N LEU A 138 0.70 -5.73 -4.79
CA LEU A 138 1.63 -6.84 -4.72
C LEU A 138 1.52 -7.56 -3.37
N ASP A 139 2.00 -8.79 -3.32
CA ASP A 139 2.11 -9.61 -2.11
C ASP A 139 0.80 -9.66 -1.29
N CYS A 140 -0.32 -9.80 -1.99
CA CYS A 140 -1.64 -9.69 -1.40
C CYS A 140 -2.00 -10.99 -0.66
N ASN A 141 -1.97 -10.95 0.66
CA ASN A 141 -2.32 -12.04 1.56
C ASN A 141 -3.69 -11.79 2.19
N ILE A 142 -4.61 -12.73 2.01
CA ILE A 142 -6.01 -12.63 2.42
C ILE A 142 -6.28 -13.75 3.41
N CYS A 143 -6.78 -13.41 4.59
CA CYS A 143 -7.19 -14.35 5.61
C CYS A 143 -8.65 -14.12 5.97
N ILE A 144 -9.47 -15.17 5.88
CA ILE A 144 -10.90 -15.14 6.20
C ILE A 144 -11.15 -16.10 7.35
N SER A 145 -11.57 -15.55 8.49
CA SER A 145 -11.96 -16.30 9.68
C SER A 145 -13.47 -16.40 9.76
N SER A 146 -13.97 -17.59 10.09
CA SER A 146 -15.39 -17.91 10.13
C SER A 146 -15.72 -18.89 11.24
N GLU A 147 -17.00 -18.96 11.59
CA GLU A 147 -17.58 -19.91 12.53
C GLU A 147 -18.82 -20.58 11.93
N ASP A 148 -19.16 -21.74 12.46
CA ASP A 148 -20.40 -22.42 12.11
C ASP A 148 -21.61 -21.81 12.84
N ASN A 149 -22.79 -22.40 12.62
CA ASN A 149 -24.03 -21.97 13.26
C ASN A 149 -24.06 -22.18 14.77
N GLU A 150 -23.20 -23.05 15.31
CA GLU A 150 -23.10 -23.32 16.74
C GLU A 150 -22.05 -22.42 17.41
N GLY A 151 -21.37 -21.55 16.64
CA GLY A 151 -20.30 -20.67 17.11
C GLY A 151 -18.95 -21.38 17.21
N SER A 152 -18.80 -22.57 16.65
CA SER A 152 -17.52 -23.28 16.60
C SER A 152 -16.65 -22.67 15.49
N GLN A 153 -15.41 -22.32 15.85
CA GLN A 153 -14.46 -21.74 14.91
C GLN A 153 -14.09 -22.75 13.81
N LEU A 154 -14.24 -22.32 12.56
CA LEU A 154 -13.86 -23.07 11.38
C LEU A 154 -12.41 -22.76 10.99
N PRO A 155 -11.75 -23.62 10.20
CA PRO A 155 -10.41 -23.34 9.69
C PRO A 155 -10.38 -22.03 8.87
N ASP A 156 -9.36 -21.22 9.08
CA ASP A 156 -9.20 -19.98 8.31
C ASP A 156 -8.94 -20.29 6.83
N ILE A 157 -9.59 -19.53 5.94
CA ILE A 157 -9.29 -19.55 4.50
C ILE A 157 -8.17 -18.54 4.26
N VAL A 158 -6.97 -19.06 3.99
CA VAL A 158 -5.79 -18.25 3.67
C VAL A 158 -5.50 -18.33 2.17
N VAL A 159 -5.46 -17.16 1.52
CA VAL A 159 -5.22 -17.02 0.10
C VAL A 159 -4.10 -16.02 -0.11
N ASN A 160 -3.03 -16.45 -0.79
CA ASN A 160 -2.00 -15.55 -1.25
C ASN A 160 -2.15 -15.33 -2.76
N THR A 161 -2.30 -14.06 -3.15
CA THR A 161 -2.27 -13.62 -4.53
C THR A 161 -1.04 -12.74 -4.72
N GLY A 162 -0.14 -13.12 -5.62
CA GLY A 162 1.09 -12.36 -5.83
C GLY A 162 0.82 -10.95 -6.36
N VAL A 163 -0.12 -10.81 -7.29
CA VAL A 163 -0.41 -9.55 -8.00
C VAL A 163 -1.90 -9.43 -8.27
N LEU A 164 -2.49 -8.29 -7.90
CA LEU A 164 -3.87 -7.90 -8.22
C LEU A 164 -3.90 -6.53 -8.90
N GLU A 165 -4.36 -6.50 -10.15
CA GLU A 165 -4.45 -5.27 -10.93
C GLU A 165 -5.76 -4.53 -10.63
N LYS A 166 -5.78 -3.23 -10.88
CA LYS A 166 -6.97 -2.39 -10.76
C LYS A 166 -8.04 -2.85 -11.75
N GLN A 167 -9.31 -2.69 -11.38
CA GLN A 167 -10.48 -3.15 -12.17
C GLN A 167 -10.65 -4.66 -12.29
N ILE A 168 -9.69 -5.45 -11.82
CA ILE A 168 -9.84 -6.90 -11.69
C ILE A 168 -10.55 -7.23 -10.39
N GLU A 169 -11.51 -8.15 -10.49
CA GLU A 169 -12.25 -8.67 -9.35
C GLU A 169 -11.69 -10.04 -8.96
N LEU A 170 -11.48 -10.22 -7.66
CA LEU A 170 -11.06 -11.50 -7.10
C LEU A 170 -12.24 -12.10 -6.33
N PHE A 171 -12.59 -13.34 -6.65
CA PHE A 171 -13.67 -14.08 -6.00
C PHE A 171 -13.08 -15.22 -5.18
N ILE A 172 -13.35 -15.24 -3.88
CA ILE A 172 -12.92 -16.29 -2.97
C ILE A 172 -14.17 -16.99 -2.41
N PRO A 173 -14.46 -18.24 -2.81
CA PRO A 173 -15.57 -18.99 -2.24
C PRO A 173 -15.40 -19.18 -0.73
N ILE A 174 -16.49 -18.97 -0.01
CA ILE A 174 -16.56 -19.10 1.46
C ILE A 174 -16.89 -20.55 1.87
N ALA A 175 -16.92 -21.48 0.91
CA ALA A 175 -17.16 -22.89 1.18
C ALA A 175 -16.05 -23.48 2.07
N GLN A 176 -16.47 -24.17 3.14
CA GLN A 176 -15.58 -24.80 4.12
C GLN A 176 -15.65 -26.33 4.01
N PRO A 177 -14.54 -27.04 4.30
CA PRO A 177 -14.54 -28.49 4.29
C PRO A 177 -15.56 -29.07 5.25
N SER A 178 -16.14 -30.22 4.91
CA SER A 178 -17.08 -30.97 5.77
C SER A 178 -18.40 -30.26 6.14
N ILE A 179 -18.68 -29.07 5.60
CA ILE A 179 -19.95 -28.38 5.80
C ILE A 179 -20.95 -28.81 4.70
N GLY A 180 -22.07 -29.38 5.12
CA GLY A 180 -23.16 -29.77 4.22
C GLY A 180 -23.86 -28.60 3.54
N MET A 181 -24.50 -28.86 2.40
CA MET A 181 -25.32 -27.85 1.72
C MET A 181 -26.45 -27.34 2.61
N GLY A 182 -26.70 -26.03 2.57
CA GLY A 182 -27.75 -25.39 3.36
C GLY A 182 -27.33 -24.95 4.77
N ASN A 183 -26.12 -25.32 5.22
CA ASN A 183 -25.55 -24.77 6.44
C ASN A 183 -25.15 -23.30 6.24
N ILE A 184 -25.30 -22.51 7.30
CA ILE A 184 -24.91 -21.10 7.32
C ILE A 184 -23.52 -21.03 7.94
N ILE A 185 -22.67 -20.20 7.34
CA ILE A 185 -21.32 -19.90 7.81
C ILE A 185 -21.34 -18.42 8.20
N ASN A 186 -20.97 -18.13 9.43
CA ASN A 186 -20.85 -16.76 9.91
C ASN A 186 -19.40 -16.33 9.72
N LEU A 187 -19.19 -15.21 9.04
CA LEU A 187 -17.87 -14.62 8.92
C LEU A 187 -17.57 -13.81 10.18
N ASN A 188 -16.38 -14.01 10.73
CA ASN A 188 -15.94 -13.26 11.91
C ASN A 188 -15.09 -12.07 11.47
N LYS A 189 -14.10 -12.33 10.63
CA LYS A 189 -13.12 -11.31 10.22
C LYS A 189 -12.51 -11.65 8.87
N VAL A 190 -12.27 -10.62 8.07
CA VAL A 190 -11.42 -10.70 6.87
C VAL A 190 -10.27 -9.72 7.02
N VAL A 191 -9.05 -10.20 6.79
CA VAL A 191 -7.82 -9.39 6.81
C VAL A 191 -7.16 -9.51 5.45
N VAL A 192 -6.83 -8.39 4.83
CA VAL A 192 -6.09 -8.34 3.56
C VAL A 192 -4.86 -7.46 3.73
N GLU A 193 -3.69 -8.08 3.71
CA GLU A 193 -2.40 -7.41 3.72
C GLU A 193 -1.84 -7.33 2.30
N TYR A 194 -1.28 -6.20 1.89
CA TYR A 194 -0.73 -6.02 0.55
C TYR A 194 0.28 -4.88 0.51
N SER A 195 1.04 -4.80 -0.58
CA SER A 195 2.00 -3.73 -0.84
C SER A 195 1.64 -2.97 -2.12
N THR A 196 1.90 -1.66 -2.18
CA THR A 196 1.80 -0.88 -3.42
C THR A 196 3.12 -0.94 -4.21
N LEU A 197 3.10 -0.41 -5.45
CA LEU A 197 4.32 -0.25 -6.26
C LEU A 197 5.38 0.64 -5.60
N MET A 198 4.96 1.55 -4.70
CA MET A 198 5.87 2.43 -3.95
C MET A 198 6.35 1.78 -2.64
N ASN A 199 6.20 0.46 -2.50
CA ASN A 199 6.63 -0.33 -1.34
C ASN A 199 5.97 0.10 -0.01
N GLU A 200 4.79 0.73 -0.08
CA GLU A 200 3.97 1.00 1.10
C GLU A 200 3.16 -0.26 1.43
N ARG A 201 3.22 -0.72 2.68
CA ARG A 201 2.43 -1.86 3.15
C ARG A 201 1.13 -1.38 3.75
N LEU A 202 0.03 -1.98 3.32
CA LEU A 202 -1.31 -1.69 3.82
C LEU A 202 -1.97 -2.95 4.37
N GLU A 203 -2.90 -2.73 5.27
CA GLU A 203 -3.76 -3.77 5.80
C GLU A 203 -5.20 -3.27 5.78
N TYR A 204 -6.08 -4.10 5.24
CA TYR A 204 -7.51 -3.93 5.27
C TYR A 204 -8.11 -4.93 6.25
N ILE A 205 -9.02 -4.48 7.11
CA ILE A 205 -9.74 -5.33 8.06
C ILE A 205 -11.24 -5.07 7.92
N MET A 206 -12.00 -6.13 7.68
CA MET A 206 -13.45 -6.17 7.88
C MET A 206 -13.75 -7.06 9.08
N ASP A 207 -14.23 -6.48 10.17
CA ASP A 207 -14.63 -7.16 11.40
C ASP A 207 -16.16 -7.18 11.48
N PHE A 208 -16.75 -8.34 11.22
CA PHE A 208 -18.20 -8.51 11.17
C PHE A 208 -18.82 -8.56 12.57
N GLY A 209 -18.06 -8.98 13.59
CA GLY A 209 -18.53 -9.01 14.98
C GLY A 209 -18.68 -7.61 15.56
N ASN A 210 -17.71 -6.74 15.27
CA ASN A 210 -17.75 -5.33 15.69
C ASN A 210 -18.44 -4.41 14.67
N LEU A 211 -18.80 -4.92 13.49
CA LEU A 211 -19.32 -4.16 12.36
C LEU A 211 -18.40 -2.98 12.00
N LYS A 212 -17.10 -3.24 11.90
CA LYS A 212 -16.08 -2.23 11.61
C LYS A 212 -15.28 -2.59 10.37
N GLU A 213 -15.06 -1.60 9.53
CA GLU A 213 -14.15 -1.66 8.40
C GLU A 213 -13.01 -0.67 8.62
N CYS A 214 -11.77 -1.15 8.57
CA CYS A 214 -10.58 -0.35 8.82
C CYS A 214 -9.54 -0.53 7.72
N HIS A 215 -8.88 0.57 7.37
CA HIS A 215 -7.74 0.60 6.46
C HIS A 215 -6.54 1.16 7.20
N TYR A 216 -5.43 0.43 7.21
CA TYR A 216 -4.20 0.79 7.89
C TYR A 216 -3.04 0.90 6.91
N VAL A 217 -2.08 1.78 7.23
CA VAL A 217 -0.72 1.72 6.70
C VAL A 217 0.19 1.13 7.77
N ILE A 218 1.08 0.23 7.37
CA ILE A 218 2.08 -0.38 8.23
C ILE A 218 3.38 0.39 8.05
N ASN A 219 3.85 1.08 9.08
CA ASN A 219 5.08 1.87 9.03
C ASN A 219 6.35 0.99 9.08
N ASP A 220 7.53 1.61 8.93
CA ASP A 220 8.83 0.92 8.98
C ASP A 220 9.09 0.18 10.31
N LYS A 221 8.40 0.58 11.39
CA LYS A 221 8.47 -0.06 12.71
C LYS A 221 7.46 -1.19 12.87
N LYS A 222 6.69 -1.51 11.83
CA LYS A 222 5.58 -2.47 11.83
C LYS A 222 4.40 -2.07 12.71
N GLU A 223 4.25 -0.78 13.01
CA GLU A 223 3.09 -0.25 13.71
C GLU A 223 2.01 0.15 12.69
N LYS A 224 0.75 -0.06 13.07
CA LYS A 224 -0.42 0.25 12.24
C LYS A 224 -0.89 1.68 12.50
N GLU A 225 -0.95 2.49 11.46
CA GLU A 225 -1.56 3.81 11.47
C GLU A 225 -2.90 3.74 10.73
N ILE A 226 -3.99 4.17 11.38
CA ILE A 226 -5.34 4.16 10.80
C ILE A 226 -5.41 5.23 9.72
N LEU A 227 -5.75 4.82 8.50
CA LEU A 227 -6.10 5.72 7.41
C LEU A 227 -7.59 6.04 7.43
N PHE A 228 -8.41 5.00 7.53
CA PHE A 228 -9.87 5.10 7.57
C PHE A 228 -10.45 4.07 8.52
N GLU A 229 -11.55 4.46 9.17
CA GLU A 229 -12.37 3.59 10.01
C GLU A 229 -13.83 3.92 9.72
N PHE A 230 -14.63 2.88 9.43
CA PHE A 230 -16.04 3.00 9.10
C PHE A 230 -16.86 2.03 9.96
N ASP A 231 -18.00 2.51 10.45
CA ASP A 231 -19.02 1.64 11.02
C ASP A 231 -19.88 1.05 9.91
N VAL A 232 -19.90 -0.27 9.79
CA VAL A 232 -20.67 -1.02 8.80
C VAL A 232 -22.13 -1.06 9.22
N LYS A 233 -22.89 -0.04 8.81
CA LYS A 233 -24.34 0.01 9.04
C LYS A 233 -25.08 -0.66 7.90
N GLY A 234 -25.61 -1.84 8.15
CA GLY A 234 -26.47 -2.55 7.20
C GLY A 234 -27.70 -1.70 6.84
N SER A 235 -27.90 -1.46 5.55
CA SER A 235 -29.11 -0.82 5.03
C SER A 235 -29.91 -1.84 4.23
N LYS A 236 -31.22 -1.89 4.45
CA LYS A 236 -32.13 -2.78 3.70
C LYS A 236 -32.46 -2.12 2.36
N TRP A 237 -31.77 -2.55 1.31
CA TRP A 237 -32.04 -2.09 -0.06
C TRP A 237 -32.86 -3.13 -0.82
N THR A 238 -33.84 -2.67 -1.60
CA THR A 238 -34.52 -3.50 -2.60
C THR A 238 -34.09 -2.99 -3.96
N TYR A 239 -33.58 -3.87 -4.83
CA TYR A 239 -33.26 -3.51 -6.21
C TYR A 239 -34.56 -3.39 -7.00
N PRO A 240 -34.95 -2.19 -7.48
CA PRO A 240 -36.10 -2.08 -8.37
C PRO A 240 -35.76 -2.82 -9.67
N ASN A 241 -36.64 -3.76 -10.07
CA ASN A 241 -36.57 -4.53 -11.33
C ASN A 241 -35.66 -5.77 -11.39
N LYS A 242 -35.05 -6.23 -10.27
CA LYS A 242 -34.50 -7.60 -10.26
C LYS A 242 -35.69 -8.57 -10.13
N ARG A 243 -36.05 -9.25 -11.23
CA ARG A 243 -37.11 -10.28 -11.19
C ARG A 243 -36.71 -11.31 -10.12
N LYS A 244 -37.67 -11.66 -9.26
CA LYS A 244 -37.55 -12.81 -8.37
C LYS A 244 -37.71 -14.04 -9.27
N ASP A 245 -36.62 -14.45 -9.88
CA ASP A 245 -36.53 -15.76 -10.53
C ASP A 245 -36.31 -16.82 -9.46
#